data_AF-A0A0N5B653-F1
#
_entry.id   AF-A0A0N5B653-F1
#
_cell.length_a   1.000
_cell.length_b   1.000
_cell.length_c   1.000
_cell.angle_alpha   90.00
_cell.angle_beta   90.00
_cell.angle_gamma   90.00
#
_symmetry.space_group_name_H-M   'P 1'
#
loop_
_entity.id
_entity.type
_entity.pdbx_description
1 polymer ?
#
loop_
_entity_poly.entity_id
_entity_poly.type
_entity_poly.pdbx_seq_one_letter_code
_entity_poly.pdbx_strand_id
1 'polypeptide(L)'
;MGIFKKIFSSGSKIIDKSTFQERVAFKFDKILKGEKVVAPKYETEKKVYEDIMKNDEIKKEIEIKHETLVENMNKFNIKSSEVIENSKSSRQLPTRETESEHKNDPTWEYFFYEPPKEQMLPNRLTLREALEFLRTKYETTQVKPGNQERLTELEKCLSEHDTAKRIDREKLDQIWKYFRPFARSDQQKVVKKSDLAYLQDVMHRKIDEKGFLDIGKQDPRTTKTVEGREKARLLEVEEIKKLENKNDKSQND
;
A
#
# COMPACT_ATOMS: atom_id res chain seq x y z
N MET A 1 12.07 29.28 -50.21
CA MET A 1 10.79 29.05 -49.51
C MET A 1 10.21 27.73 -49.99
N GLY A 2 10.30 26.67 -49.18
CA GLY A 2 9.73 25.35 -49.47
C GLY A 2 8.87 24.92 -48.30
N ILE A 3 7.56 25.00 -48.45
CA ILE A 3 6.57 24.74 -47.40
C ILE A 3 6.44 23.23 -47.21
N PHE A 4 7.24 22.65 -46.31
CA PHE A 4 6.96 21.31 -45.78
C PHE A 4 5.78 21.40 -44.80
N LYS A 5 4.56 21.31 -45.33
CA LYS A 5 3.37 21.02 -44.52
C LYS A 5 3.55 19.62 -43.91
N LYS A 6 4.00 19.57 -42.65
CA LYS A 6 3.92 18.38 -41.80
C LYS A 6 2.44 17.98 -41.68
N ILE A 7 2.07 16.91 -42.37
CA ILE A 7 0.78 16.24 -42.19
C ILE A 7 0.89 15.48 -40.86
N PHE A 8 0.60 16.15 -39.75
CA PHE A 8 0.26 15.46 -38.51
C PHE A 8 -1.14 14.85 -38.70
N SER A 9 -1.18 13.58 -39.04
CA SER A 9 -2.39 12.79 -39.23
C SER A 9 -3.29 12.89 -38.00
N SER A 10 -4.59 13.10 -38.22
CA SER A 10 -5.69 13.17 -37.24
C SER A 10 -5.69 12.03 -36.20
N GLY A 11 -5.09 10.88 -36.48
CA GLY A 11 -4.95 9.77 -35.52
C GLY A 11 -4.10 10.06 -34.29
N SER A 12 -3.08 10.94 -34.38
CA SER A 12 -2.21 11.21 -33.23
C SER A 12 -2.92 11.98 -32.11
N LYS A 13 -3.87 12.86 -32.47
CA LYS A 13 -4.64 13.67 -31.52
C LYS A 13 -5.73 12.88 -30.76
N ILE A 14 -6.16 11.74 -31.31
CA ILE A 14 -7.18 10.88 -30.69
C ILE A 14 -6.57 10.02 -29.58
N ILE A 15 -5.31 9.59 -29.76
CA ILE A 15 -4.57 8.73 -28.81
C ILE A 15 -4.16 9.49 -27.54
N ASP A 16 -3.96 10.81 -27.61
CA ASP A 16 -3.66 11.61 -26.41
C ASP A 16 -4.84 11.67 -25.42
N LYS A 17 -6.07 11.46 -25.92
CA LYS A 17 -7.32 11.44 -25.12
C LYS A 17 -7.78 10.03 -24.72
N SER A 18 -7.15 8.96 -25.21
CA SER A 18 -7.56 7.59 -24.90
C SER A 18 -7.01 7.08 -23.56
N THR A 19 -7.65 6.05 -23.01
CA THR A 19 -7.22 5.39 -21.78
C THR A 19 -5.82 4.77 -21.96
N PHE A 20 -5.07 4.63 -20.86
CA PHE A 20 -3.70 4.09 -20.92
C PHE A 20 -3.63 2.72 -21.61
N GLN A 21 -4.63 1.86 -21.39
CA GLN A 21 -4.72 0.53 -21.96
C GLN A 21 -4.84 0.55 -23.50
N GLU A 22 -5.66 1.46 -24.06
CA GLU A 22 -5.81 1.62 -25.51
C GLU A 22 -4.53 2.11 -26.19
N ARG A 23 -3.77 3.01 -25.53
CA ARG A 23 -2.49 3.48 -26.04
C ARG A 23 -1.45 2.36 -26.09
N VAL A 24 -1.45 1.49 -25.08
CA VAL A 24 -0.55 0.34 -25.00
C VAL A 24 -0.88 -0.67 -26.10
N ALA A 25 -2.16 -1.03 -26.27
CA ALA A 25 -2.59 -1.93 -27.33
C ALA A 25 -2.20 -1.40 -28.72
N PHE A 26 -2.43 -0.11 -28.99
CA PHE A 26 -2.05 0.52 -30.26
C PHE A 26 -0.54 0.52 -30.50
N LYS A 27 0.28 0.77 -29.47
CA LYS A 27 1.75 0.70 -29.59
C LYS A 27 2.21 -0.73 -29.84
N PHE A 28 1.59 -1.72 -29.19
CA PHE A 28 1.86 -3.14 -29.44
C PHE A 28 1.55 -3.54 -30.88
N ASP A 29 0.41 -3.13 -31.43
CA ASP A 29 0.04 -3.41 -32.81
C ASP A 29 1.04 -2.83 -33.83
N LYS A 30 1.61 -1.66 -33.53
CA LYS A 30 2.67 -1.07 -34.37
C LYS A 30 3.98 -1.83 -34.29
N ILE A 31 4.35 -2.31 -33.10
CA ILE A 31 5.53 -3.15 -32.91
C ILE A 31 5.37 -4.46 -33.68
N LEU A 32 4.19 -5.09 -33.62
CA LEU A 32 3.89 -6.33 -34.36
C LEU A 32 3.94 -6.14 -35.89
N LYS A 33 3.63 -4.94 -36.39
CA LYS A 33 3.75 -4.58 -37.81
C LYS A 33 5.17 -4.23 -38.25
N GLY A 34 6.15 -4.29 -37.34
CA GLY A 34 7.56 -3.98 -37.63
C GLY A 34 7.85 -2.48 -37.73
N GLU A 35 6.91 -1.61 -37.34
CA GLU A 35 7.16 -0.16 -37.29
C GLU A 35 8.09 0.16 -36.11
N LYS A 36 9.18 0.90 -36.36
CA LYS A 36 10.08 1.39 -35.31
C LYS A 36 9.33 2.41 -34.43
N VAL A 37 8.92 1.98 -33.23
CA VAL A 37 8.24 2.87 -32.27
C VAL A 37 9.27 3.75 -31.58
N VAL A 38 9.13 5.06 -31.74
CA VAL A 38 9.97 6.06 -31.06
C VAL A 38 9.67 6.03 -29.56
N ALA A 39 10.73 6.14 -28.75
CA ALA A 39 10.61 6.20 -27.30
C ALA A 39 9.63 7.30 -26.86
N PRO A 40 8.74 7.03 -25.87
CA PRO A 40 7.85 8.04 -25.33
C PRO A 40 8.66 9.18 -24.72
N LYS A 41 8.36 10.42 -25.12
CA LYS A 41 8.97 11.62 -24.53
C LYS A 41 8.05 12.16 -23.46
N TYR A 42 8.40 11.95 -22.20
CA TYR A 42 7.64 12.49 -21.07
C TYR A 42 7.91 13.98 -20.91
N GLU A 43 6.90 14.76 -20.50
CA GLU A 43 7.03 16.21 -20.36
C GLU A 43 8.02 16.62 -19.28
N THR A 44 8.10 15.82 -18.21
CA THR A 44 9.06 15.95 -17.12
C THR A 44 10.51 15.78 -17.58
N GLU A 45 10.73 15.01 -18.64
CA GLU A 45 12.08 14.70 -19.16
C GLU A 45 12.54 15.67 -20.25
N LYS A 46 11.64 16.50 -20.81
CA LYS A 46 11.97 17.41 -21.93
C LYS A 46 13.17 18.32 -21.62
N LYS A 47 13.24 18.86 -20.40
CA LYS A 47 14.35 19.73 -19.98
C LYS A 47 15.68 18.98 -19.94
N VAL A 48 15.68 17.76 -19.41
CA VAL A 48 16.86 16.90 -19.35
C VAL A 48 17.34 16.53 -20.76
N TYR A 49 16.42 16.24 -21.68
CA TYR A 49 16.78 16.00 -23.08
C TYR A 49 17.36 17.25 -23.77
N GLU A 50 16.82 18.43 -23.51
CA GLU A 50 17.34 19.69 -24.04
C GLU A 50 18.74 20.00 -23.50
N ASP A 51 18.99 19.72 -22.22
CA ASP A 51 20.30 19.93 -21.59
C ASP A 51 21.34 18.93 -22.11
N ILE A 52 20.96 17.66 -22.31
CA ILE A 52 21.81 16.63 -22.92
C ILE A 52 22.14 16.99 -24.38
N MET A 53 21.16 17.50 -25.15
CA MET A 53 21.37 17.90 -26.54
C MET A 53 22.25 19.14 -26.71
N LYS A 54 22.37 19.97 -25.66
CA LYS A 54 23.28 21.13 -25.63
C LYS A 54 24.70 20.77 -25.21
N ASN A 55 24.94 19.58 -24.68
CA ASN A 55 26.27 19.16 -24.26
C ASN A 55 27.06 18.60 -25.45
N ASP A 56 28.06 19.37 -25.89
CA ASP A 56 28.89 19.05 -27.06
C ASP A 56 29.78 17.81 -26.84
N GLU A 57 30.09 17.45 -25.59
CA GLU A 57 30.90 16.26 -25.29
C GLU A 57 30.09 14.98 -25.56
N ILE A 58 28.85 14.92 -25.06
CA ILE A 58 27.93 13.82 -25.30
C ILE A 58 27.60 13.71 -26.78
N LYS A 59 27.46 14.84 -27.47
CA LYS A 59 27.21 14.84 -28.92
C LYS A 59 28.39 14.24 -29.70
N LYS A 60 29.62 14.57 -29.32
CA LYS A 60 30.83 13.97 -29.93
C LYS A 60 30.92 12.48 -29.65
N GLU A 61 30.63 12.03 -28.43
CA GLU A 61 30.61 10.60 -28.09
C GLU A 61 29.54 9.82 -28.86
N ILE A 62 28.36 10.40 -29.07
CA ILE A 62 27.29 9.79 -29.88
C ILE A 62 27.68 9.70 -31.36
N GLU A 63 28.43 10.68 -31.88
CA GLU A 63 28.90 10.70 -33.26
C GLU A 63 30.07 9.72 -33.50
N ILE A 64 30.81 9.33 -32.45
CA ILE A 64 31.86 8.33 -32.54
C ILE A 64 31.24 6.94 -32.73
N LYS A 65 31.42 6.40 -33.94
CA LYS A 65 31.06 5.02 -34.24
C LYS A 65 32.15 4.08 -33.72
N HIS A 66 31.84 3.32 -32.68
CA HIS A 66 32.71 2.23 -32.25
C HIS A 66 32.54 1.03 -33.19
N GLU A 67 33.46 0.88 -34.14
CA GLU A 67 33.45 -0.19 -35.14
C GLU A 67 33.41 -1.58 -34.50
N THR A 68 34.11 -1.78 -33.38
CA THR A 68 34.10 -3.02 -32.59
C THR A 68 32.71 -3.36 -32.04
N LEU A 69 31.94 -2.36 -31.62
CA LEU A 69 30.57 -2.54 -31.13
C LEU A 69 29.63 -2.88 -32.29
N VAL A 70 29.81 -2.25 -33.45
CA VAL A 70 29.01 -2.53 -34.66
C VAL A 70 29.26 -3.95 -35.15
N GLU A 71 30.53 -4.39 -35.20
CA GLU A 71 30.88 -5.78 -35.53
C GLU A 71 30.29 -6.78 -34.53
N ASN A 72 30.33 -6.47 -33.24
CA ASN A 72 29.73 -7.34 -32.21
C ASN A 72 28.20 -7.36 -32.30
N MET A 73 27.55 -6.23 -32.59
CA MET A 73 26.10 -6.17 -32.80
C MET A 73 25.67 -6.94 -34.04
N ASN A 74 26.44 -6.86 -35.14
CA ASN A 74 26.17 -7.61 -36.36
C ASN A 74 26.34 -9.13 -36.20
N LYS A 75 27.10 -9.59 -35.19
CA LYS A 75 27.15 -11.02 -34.82
C LYS A 75 25.86 -11.49 -34.14
N PHE A 76 25.09 -10.59 -33.51
CA PHE A 76 23.79 -10.93 -32.92
C PHE A 76 22.70 -10.94 -34.00
N ASN A 77 22.43 -12.12 -34.54
CA ASN A 77 21.25 -12.33 -35.37
C ASN A 77 20.02 -12.60 -34.48
N ILE A 78 19.42 -11.54 -33.92
CA ILE A 78 18.18 -11.65 -33.15
C ILE A 78 17.03 -11.81 -34.14
N LYS A 79 16.74 -13.05 -34.53
CA LYS A 79 15.50 -13.38 -35.23
C LYS A 79 14.36 -13.34 -34.20
N SER A 80 13.54 -12.30 -34.23
CA SER A 80 12.38 -12.15 -33.32
C SER A 80 11.21 -13.09 -33.66
N SER A 81 11.47 -14.26 -34.25
CA SER A 81 10.41 -15.14 -34.77
C SER A 81 10.14 -16.36 -33.89
N GLU A 82 10.90 -16.61 -32.82
CA GLU A 82 10.60 -17.73 -31.94
C GLU A 82 10.70 -17.26 -30.50
N VAL A 83 9.57 -16.82 -29.95
CA VAL A 83 9.34 -16.90 -28.50
C VAL A 83 9.38 -18.39 -28.19
N ILE A 84 10.56 -18.91 -27.85
CA ILE A 84 10.85 -20.35 -27.77
C ILE A 84 9.84 -21.08 -26.87
N GLU A 85 9.24 -20.39 -25.89
CA GLU A 85 8.00 -20.80 -25.28
C GLU A 85 7.32 -19.56 -24.68
N ASN A 86 6.06 -19.32 -25.02
CA ASN A 86 5.23 -18.41 -24.25
C ASN A 86 5.20 -18.99 -22.83
N SER A 87 5.94 -18.41 -21.87
CA SER A 87 5.91 -18.83 -20.46
C SER A 87 4.57 -18.57 -19.77
N LYS A 88 3.51 -18.31 -20.56
CA LYS A 88 2.14 -18.32 -20.09
C LYS A 88 1.86 -19.73 -19.65
N SER A 89 1.90 -19.94 -18.35
CA SER A 89 1.51 -21.19 -17.72
C SER A 89 0.23 -21.72 -18.39
N SER A 90 0.23 -22.98 -18.81
CA SER A 90 -0.97 -23.65 -19.35
C SER A 90 -2.11 -23.75 -18.33
N ARG A 91 -1.81 -23.47 -17.06
CA ARG A 91 -2.80 -23.36 -16.00
C ARG A 91 -3.73 -22.19 -16.31
N GLN A 92 -5.00 -22.50 -16.51
CA GLN A 92 -6.04 -21.49 -16.61
C GLN A 92 -6.00 -20.62 -15.34
N LEU A 93 -5.93 -19.31 -15.54
CA LEU A 93 -6.09 -18.36 -14.45
C LEU A 93 -7.53 -18.45 -13.93
N PRO A 94 -7.75 -18.12 -12.65
CA PRO A 94 -9.11 -18.05 -12.09
C PRO A 94 -9.98 -17.15 -12.97
N THR A 95 -11.14 -17.65 -13.36
CA THR A 95 -12.20 -16.85 -13.98
C THR A 95 -13.14 -16.32 -12.90
N ARG A 96 -13.90 -15.27 -13.22
CA ARG A 96 -14.87 -14.66 -12.29
C ARG A 96 -15.90 -15.67 -11.74
N GLU A 97 -16.23 -16.69 -12.52
CA GLU A 97 -17.15 -17.75 -12.12
C GLU A 97 -16.49 -18.68 -11.09
N THR A 98 -15.25 -19.12 -11.35
CA THR A 98 -14.48 -19.92 -10.37
C THR A 98 -14.22 -19.17 -9.07
N GLU A 99 -13.92 -17.87 -9.11
CA GLU A 99 -13.76 -17.05 -7.89
C GLU A 99 -15.07 -16.94 -7.08
N SER A 100 -16.22 -16.95 -7.76
CA SER A 100 -17.53 -16.91 -7.10
C SER A 100 -17.87 -18.23 -6.41
N GLU A 101 -17.49 -19.36 -7.00
CA GLU A 101 -17.68 -20.70 -6.41
C GLU A 101 -16.84 -20.86 -5.14
N HIS A 102 -15.61 -20.33 -5.15
CA HIS A 102 -14.69 -20.42 -4.02
C HIS A 102 -14.85 -19.30 -2.98
N LYS A 103 -15.78 -18.37 -3.18
CA LYS A 103 -15.98 -17.20 -2.31
C LYS A 103 -16.25 -17.57 -0.84
N ASN A 104 -16.88 -18.73 -0.61
CA ASN A 104 -17.23 -19.22 0.72
C ASN A 104 -16.28 -20.30 1.23
N ASP A 105 -15.23 -20.65 0.48
CA ASP A 105 -14.26 -21.61 0.97
C ASP A 105 -13.54 -20.98 2.16
N PRO A 106 -13.46 -21.67 3.32
CA PRO A 106 -12.73 -21.15 4.46
C PRO A 106 -11.32 -20.75 4.07
N THR A 107 -10.66 -21.54 3.23
CA THR A 107 -9.30 -21.33 2.69
C THR A 107 -9.17 -20.09 1.79
N TRP A 108 -10.26 -19.52 1.30
CA TRP A 108 -10.29 -18.39 0.36
C TRP A 108 -10.34 -17.02 1.04
N GLU A 109 -10.53 -16.95 2.37
CA GLU A 109 -10.67 -15.69 3.13
C GLU A 109 -9.53 -14.67 2.93
N TYR A 110 -8.36 -15.13 2.44
CA TYR A 110 -7.18 -14.29 2.24
C TYR A 110 -6.73 -14.14 0.78
N PHE A 111 -7.57 -14.49 -0.21
CA PHE A 111 -7.26 -14.38 -1.64
C PHE A 111 -6.07 -15.23 -2.13
N PHE A 112 -5.58 -16.17 -1.31
CA PHE A 112 -4.51 -17.11 -1.67
C PHE A 112 -4.91 -18.52 -1.23
N TYR A 113 -4.70 -19.52 -2.10
CA TYR A 113 -4.81 -20.92 -1.70
C TYR A 113 -3.60 -21.31 -0.86
N GLU A 114 -3.83 -21.65 0.40
CA GLU A 114 -2.78 -22.19 1.25
C GLU A 114 -2.49 -23.66 0.88
N PRO A 115 -1.22 -24.08 0.86
CA PRO A 115 -0.88 -25.48 0.66
C PRO A 115 -1.43 -26.33 1.82
N PRO A 116 -1.83 -27.59 1.57
CA PRO A 116 -2.29 -28.48 2.63
C PRO A 116 -1.17 -28.71 3.65
N LYS A 117 -1.55 -28.90 4.92
CA LYS A 117 -0.61 -29.05 6.05
C LYS A 117 0.43 -30.16 5.83
N GLU A 118 0.10 -31.19 5.07
CA GLU A 118 0.98 -32.32 4.73
C GLU A 118 2.12 -31.94 3.78
N GLN A 119 1.90 -30.95 2.90
CA GLN A 119 2.90 -30.48 1.93
C GLN A 119 3.76 -29.33 2.49
N MET A 120 3.50 -28.90 3.73
CA MET A 120 4.24 -27.83 4.37
C MET A 120 5.63 -28.30 4.80
N LEU A 121 6.64 -27.55 4.40
CA LEU A 121 8.00 -27.74 4.90
C LEU A 121 8.07 -27.44 6.41
N PRO A 122 8.94 -28.12 7.16
CA PRO A 122 9.14 -27.83 8.57
C PRO A 122 9.59 -26.37 8.75
N ASN A 123 9.26 -25.78 9.91
CA ASN A 123 9.57 -24.38 10.20
C ASN A 123 8.96 -23.35 9.22
N ARG A 124 7.83 -23.67 8.58
CA ARG A 124 7.03 -22.72 7.80
C ARG A 124 5.62 -22.59 8.37
N LEU A 125 5.07 -21.39 8.24
CA LEU A 125 3.70 -21.04 8.63
C LEU A 125 2.86 -20.82 7.39
N THR A 126 1.59 -21.20 7.45
CA THR A 126 0.61 -20.61 6.54
C THR A 126 0.26 -19.18 6.99
N LEU A 127 -0.36 -18.39 6.12
CA LEU A 127 -0.69 -17.01 6.43
C LEU A 127 -1.77 -16.94 7.50
N ARG A 128 -2.77 -17.83 7.45
CA ARG A 128 -3.78 -18.01 8.50
C ARG A 128 -3.14 -18.28 9.84
N GLU A 129 -2.28 -19.30 9.89
CA GLU A 129 -1.58 -19.71 11.09
C GLU A 129 -0.74 -18.57 11.70
N ALA A 130 -0.08 -17.78 10.85
CA ALA A 130 0.66 -16.61 11.28
C ALA A 130 -0.27 -15.52 11.85
N LEU A 131 -1.41 -15.26 11.21
CA LEU A 131 -2.37 -14.26 11.68
C LEU A 131 -3.04 -14.68 13.00
N GLU A 132 -3.41 -15.93 13.15
CA GLU A 132 -3.97 -16.48 14.40
C GLU A 132 -2.96 -16.37 15.55
N PHE A 133 -1.69 -16.70 15.30
CA PHE A 133 -0.62 -16.51 16.28
C PHE A 133 -0.43 -15.04 16.66
N LEU A 134 -0.37 -14.15 15.68
CA LEU A 134 -0.22 -12.71 15.92
C LEU A 134 -1.42 -12.14 16.70
N ARG A 135 -2.64 -12.56 16.36
CA ARG A 135 -3.87 -12.15 17.03
C ARG A 135 -3.90 -12.62 18.48
N THR A 136 -3.67 -13.90 18.73
CA THR A 136 -3.65 -14.47 20.09
C THR A 136 -2.58 -13.81 20.96
N LYS A 137 -1.36 -13.61 20.43
CA LYS A 137 -0.31 -12.84 21.11
C LYS A 137 -0.72 -11.39 21.37
N TYR A 138 -1.37 -10.72 20.42
CA TYR A 138 -1.87 -9.37 20.64
C TYR A 138 -2.94 -9.33 21.73
N GLU A 139 -3.90 -10.26 21.73
CA GLU A 139 -4.91 -10.37 22.77
C GLU A 139 -4.27 -10.55 24.15
N THR A 140 -3.21 -11.39 24.28
CA THR A 140 -2.49 -11.53 25.56
C THR A 140 -1.91 -10.21 26.07
N THR A 141 -1.43 -9.33 25.19
CA THR A 141 -0.90 -8.01 25.60
C THR A 141 -1.99 -7.01 25.97
N GLN A 142 -3.23 -7.23 25.55
CA GLN A 142 -4.37 -6.34 25.79
C GLN A 142 -5.24 -6.77 26.98
N VAL A 143 -5.07 -8.00 27.51
CA VAL A 143 -5.88 -8.47 28.64
C VAL A 143 -5.62 -7.62 29.87
N LYS A 144 -6.71 -7.13 30.49
CA LYS A 144 -6.65 -6.38 31.74
C LYS A 144 -6.13 -7.29 32.88
N PRO A 145 -5.36 -6.76 33.85
CA PRO A 145 -4.75 -7.55 34.92
C PRO A 145 -5.74 -8.30 35.82
N GLY A 146 -7.04 -7.96 35.79
CA GLY A 146 -8.10 -8.67 36.52
C GLY A 146 -8.66 -9.92 35.83
N ASN A 147 -8.36 -10.16 34.55
CA ASN A 147 -8.91 -11.29 33.78
C ASN A 147 -7.86 -12.39 33.58
N GLN A 148 -7.41 -13.01 34.67
CA GLN A 148 -6.39 -14.05 34.65
C GLN A 148 -6.86 -15.33 33.94
N GLU A 149 -8.13 -15.69 34.07
CA GLU A 149 -8.72 -16.85 33.37
C GLU A 149 -8.53 -16.74 31.86
N ARG A 150 -8.83 -15.57 31.29
CA ARG A 150 -8.68 -15.32 29.85
C ARG A 150 -7.22 -15.37 29.39
N LEU A 151 -6.27 -14.95 30.23
CA LEU A 151 -4.84 -15.10 29.94
C LEU A 151 -4.46 -16.59 29.87
N THR A 152 -4.90 -17.39 30.84
CA THR A 152 -4.60 -18.84 30.85
C THR A 152 -5.24 -19.57 29.67
N GLU A 153 -6.42 -19.15 29.21
CA GLU A 153 -7.05 -19.68 27.99
C GLU A 153 -6.20 -19.39 26.76
N LEU A 154 -5.72 -18.15 26.61
CA LEU A 154 -4.90 -17.75 25.46
C LEU A 154 -3.53 -18.44 25.45
N GLU A 155 -2.92 -18.63 26.62
CA GLU A 155 -1.67 -19.39 26.75
C GLU A 155 -1.85 -20.86 26.38
N LYS A 156 -2.97 -21.48 26.79
CA LYS A 156 -3.34 -22.84 26.37
C LYS A 156 -3.51 -22.91 24.85
N CYS A 157 -4.31 -22.01 24.27
CA CYS A 157 -4.50 -21.93 22.82
C CYS A 157 -3.16 -21.81 22.08
N LEU A 158 -2.25 -20.97 22.55
CA LEU A 158 -0.91 -20.82 21.96
C LEU A 158 -0.05 -22.09 22.08
N SER A 159 -0.14 -22.79 23.22
CA SER A 159 0.65 -24.00 23.46
C SER A 159 0.14 -25.23 22.72
N GLU A 160 -1.18 -25.34 22.54
CA GLU A 160 -1.83 -26.50 21.93
C GLU A 160 -1.83 -26.43 20.39
N HIS A 161 -1.68 -25.23 19.83
CA HIS A 161 -1.75 -24.99 18.40
C HIS A 161 -0.69 -25.76 17.60
N ASP A 162 -1.09 -26.29 16.44
CA ASP A 162 -0.23 -27.07 15.54
C ASP A 162 1.04 -26.30 15.09
N THR A 163 0.99 -24.97 15.11
CA THR A 163 2.12 -24.11 14.73
C THR A 163 3.21 -24.12 15.79
N ALA A 164 2.85 -24.09 17.07
CA ALA A 164 3.80 -24.09 18.18
C ALA A 164 4.58 -25.41 18.28
N LYS A 165 4.03 -26.50 17.73
CA LYS A 165 4.70 -27.81 17.64
C LYS A 165 5.67 -27.92 16.47
N ARG A 166 5.39 -27.24 15.35
CA ARG A 166 6.17 -27.35 14.10
C ARG A 166 7.27 -26.30 13.95
N ILE A 167 7.20 -25.20 14.70
CA ILE A 167 8.05 -24.03 14.49
C ILE A 167 8.82 -23.68 15.75
N ASP A 168 10.08 -23.32 15.55
CA ASP A 168 10.94 -22.82 16.62
C ASP A 168 10.38 -21.56 17.28
N ARG A 169 10.39 -21.52 18.61
CA ARG A 169 9.89 -20.39 19.41
C ARG A 169 10.59 -19.07 19.04
N GLU A 170 11.88 -19.11 18.74
CA GLU A 170 12.65 -17.94 18.33
C GLU A 170 12.11 -17.29 17.05
N LYS A 171 11.66 -18.10 16.08
CA LYS A 171 11.05 -17.60 14.84
C LYS A 171 9.70 -16.96 15.12
N LEU A 172 8.90 -17.56 15.99
CA LEU A 172 7.61 -17.00 16.41
C LEU A 172 7.81 -15.65 17.12
N ASP A 173 8.83 -15.51 17.95
CA ASP A 173 9.16 -14.26 18.62
C ASP A 173 9.69 -13.20 17.64
N GLN A 174 10.49 -13.59 16.64
CA GLN A 174 10.89 -12.69 15.55
C GLN A 174 9.68 -12.23 14.74
N ILE A 175 8.75 -13.13 14.41
CA ILE A 175 7.51 -12.79 13.70
C ILE A 175 6.71 -11.79 14.53
N TRP A 176 6.54 -12.04 15.84
CA TRP A 176 5.88 -11.09 16.71
C TRP A 176 6.58 -9.72 16.71
N LYS A 177 7.91 -9.69 16.85
CA LYS A 177 8.69 -8.44 16.87
C LYS A 177 8.48 -7.58 15.61
N TYR A 178 8.49 -8.20 14.43
CA TYR A 178 8.41 -7.46 13.16
C TYR A 178 6.97 -7.25 12.66
N PHE A 179 6.07 -8.20 12.91
CA PHE A 179 4.71 -8.17 12.39
C PHE A 179 3.66 -7.74 13.42
N ARG A 180 4.05 -7.34 14.63
CA ARG A 180 3.14 -6.76 15.64
C ARG A 180 2.14 -5.73 15.08
N PRO A 181 2.51 -4.78 14.19
CA PRO A 181 1.56 -3.81 13.65
C PRO A 181 0.41 -4.42 12.83
N PHE A 182 0.59 -5.65 12.34
CA PHE A 182 -0.39 -6.38 11.53
C PHE A 182 -1.31 -7.27 12.37
N ALA A 183 -1.03 -7.43 13.66
CA ALA A 183 -1.95 -8.06 14.61
C ALA A 183 -3.14 -7.11 14.87
N ARG A 184 -4.02 -6.97 13.87
CA ARG A 184 -5.20 -6.11 13.98
C ARG A 184 -6.20 -6.73 14.94
N SER A 185 -6.83 -5.90 15.77
CA SER A 185 -8.08 -6.23 16.41
C SER A 185 -9.21 -6.20 15.39
N ASP A 186 -10.16 -7.16 15.47
CA ASP A 186 -11.39 -7.16 14.67
C ASP A 186 -12.21 -5.85 14.83
N GLN A 187 -11.96 -5.11 15.91
CA GLN A 187 -12.51 -3.77 16.10
C GLN A 187 -11.68 -2.75 15.33
N GLN A 188 -12.21 -2.28 14.21
CA GLN A 188 -11.70 -1.08 13.55
C GLN A 188 -12.06 0.15 14.39
N LYS A 189 -11.07 0.88 14.90
CA LYS A 189 -11.30 2.24 15.41
C LYS A 189 -11.67 3.12 14.22
N VAL A 190 -12.96 3.35 14.03
CA VAL A 190 -13.47 4.29 13.03
C VAL A 190 -13.14 5.70 13.51
N VAL A 191 -12.07 6.28 12.95
CA VAL A 191 -11.71 7.68 13.20
C VAL A 191 -12.61 8.57 12.34
N LYS A 192 -13.12 9.66 12.92
CA LYS A 192 -13.96 10.62 12.17
C LYS A 192 -13.10 11.35 11.13
N LYS A 193 -13.70 11.70 9.99
CA LYS A 193 -13.01 12.51 8.96
C LYS A 193 -12.56 13.88 9.49
N SER A 194 -13.32 14.47 10.42
CA SER A 194 -12.96 15.71 11.11
C SER A 194 -11.65 15.60 11.87
N ASP A 195 -11.49 14.48 12.58
CA ASP A 195 -10.36 14.19 13.45
C ASP A 195 -9.09 13.95 12.60
N LEU A 196 -9.25 13.33 11.43
CA LEU A 196 -8.18 13.19 10.44
C LEU A 196 -7.79 14.53 9.80
N ALA A 197 -8.76 15.38 9.47
CA ALA A 197 -8.49 16.71 8.93
C ALA A 197 -7.76 17.60 9.95
N TYR A 198 -8.20 17.58 11.21
CA TYR A 198 -7.52 18.26 12.31
C TYR A 198 -6.09 17.75 12.50
N LEU A 199 -5.89 16.42 12.50
CA LEU A 199 -4.56 15.81 12.57
C LEU A 199 -3.66 16.27 11.41
N GLN A 200 -4.20 16.31 10.19
CA GLN A 200 -3.50 16.79 9.01
C GLN A 200 -3.11 18.27 9.15
N ASP A 201 -4.00 19.10 9.66
CA ASP A 201 -3.74 20.53 9.86
C ASP A 201 -2.72 20.78 10.98
N VAL A 202 -2.71 19.97 12.05
CA VAL A 202 -1.66 19.99 13.09
C VAL A 202 -0.31 19.55 12.50
N MET A 203 -0.28 18.46 11.71
CA MET A 203 0.96 18.01 11.04
C MET A 203 1.53 19.06 10.07
N HIS A 204 0.66 19.81 9.40
CA HIS A 204 1.05 20.92 8.54
C HIS A 204 1.29 22.23 9.32
N ARG A 205 1.27 22.20 10.66
CA ARG A 205 1.48 23.35 11.56
C ARG A 205 0.54 24.53 11.30
N LYS A 206 -0.67 24.24 10.81
CA LYS A 206 -1.71 25.25 10.60
C LYS A 206 -2.49 25.54 11.89
N ILE A 207 -2.44 24.62 12.86
CA ILE A 207 -3.13 24.71 14.15
C ILE A 207 -2.14 24.28 15.25
N ASP A 208 -2.22 24.94 16.41
CA ASP A 208 -1.44 24.58 17.60
C ASP A 208 -1.81 23.19 18.14
N GLU A 209 -0.85 22.47 18.72
CA GLU A 209 -0.99 21.09 19.22
C GLU A 209 -1.95 20.94 20.44
N LYS A 210 -2.62 22.02 20.86
CA LYS A 210 -3.57 22.01 21.97
C LYS A 210 -4.76 21.09 21.62
N GLY A 211 -4.81 19.91 22.24
CA GLY A 211 -5.87 18.91 22.02
C GLY A 211 -5.50 17.75 21.09
N PHE A 212 -4.26 17.67 20.60
CA PHE A 212 -3.76 16.56 19.77
C PHE A 212 -3.98 15.17 20.41
N LEU A 213 -3.86 15.08 21.74
CA LEU A 213 -4.06 13.83 22.48
C LEU A 213 -5.53 13.49 22.77
N ASP A 214 -6.47 14.36 22.40
CA ASP A 214 -7.90 14.19 22.63
C ASP A 214 -8.67 13.75 21.37
N ILE A 215 -7.95 13.59 20.26
CA ILE A 215 -8.46 13.04 19.01
C ILE A 215 -9.05 11.63 19.26
N GLY A 216 -10.34 11.46 18.98
CA GLY A 216 -11.06 10.21 19.22
C GLY A 216 -11.68 10.02 20.62
N LYS A 217 -11.50 10.96 21.56
CA LYS A 217 -12.17 10.93 22.88
C LYS A 217 -13.56 11.58 22.89
N GLN A 218 -13.93 12.27 21.82
CA GLN A 218 -15.24 12.93 21.69
C GLN A 218 -16.31 11.96 21.19
N ASP A 219 -17.21 11.54 22.08
CA ASP A 219 -18.32 10.66 21.74
C ASP A 219 -19.30 11.32 20.75
N PRO A 220 -19.69 10.66 19.64
CA PRO A 220 -20.61 11.21 18.64
C PRO A 220 -22.08 11.27 19.08
N ARG A 221 -22.43 10.68 20.23
CA ARG A 221 -23.82 10.64 20.72
C ARG A 221 -24.20 11.84 21.57
N THR A 222 -23.25 12.46 22.25
CA THR A 222 -23.49 13.61 23.15
C THR A 222 -23.81 14.90 22.39
N THR A 223 -23.30 15.12 21.18
CA THR A 223 -23.58 16.38 20.45
C THR A 223 -24.88 16.36 19.65
N LYS A 224 -25.51 15.19 19.49
CA LYS A 224 -26.76 15.03 18.71
C LYS A 224 -28.02 15.19 19.55
N THR A 225 -27.99 14.82 20.82
CA THR A 225 -29.13 14.97 21.75
C THR A 225 -29.06 16.31 22.48
N VAL A 226 -30.22 16.92 22.78
CA VAL A 226 -30.30 18.19 23.52
C VAL A 226 -29.65 18.06 24.90
N GLU A 227 -29.93 16.97 25.61
CA GLU A 227 -29.34 16.65 26.92
C GLU A 227 -27.82 16.49 26.88
N GLY A 228 -27.28 15.95 25.79
CA GLY A 228 -25.83 15.78 25.64
C GLY A 228 -25.11 17.10 25.32
N ARG A 229 -25.78 18.02 24.63
CA ARG A 229 -25.28 19.40 24.42
C ARG A 229 -25.27 20.20 25.72
N GLU A 230 -26.28 20.00 26.56
CA GLU A 230 -26.35 20.64 27.88
C GLU A 230 -25.24 20.12 28.80
N LYS A 231 -25.01 18.80 28.84
CA LYS A 231 -23.89 18.23 29.59
C LYS A 231 -22.53 18.71 29.08
N ALA A 232 -22.35 18.83 27.77
CA ALA A 232 -21.11 19.37 27.20
C ALA A 232 -20.89 20.84 27.59
N ARG A 233 -21.94 21.67 27.54
CA ARG A 233 -21.87 23.08 27.99
C ARG A 233 -21.51 23.20 29.47
N LEU A 234 -22.07 22.34 30.33
CA LEU A 234 -21.75 22.35 31.75
C LEU A 234 -20.28 22.00 32.03
N LEU A 235 -19.74 21.00 31.31
CA LEU A 235 -18.32 20.63 31.42
C LEU A 235 -17.40 21.75 30.92
N GLU A 236 -17.72 22.41 29.81
CA GLU A 236 -16.97 23.56 29.30
C GLU A 236 -16.96 24.72 30.33
N VAL A 237 -18.10 25.01 30.95
CA VAL A 237 -18.19 26.04 32.00
C VAL A 237 -17.38 25.66 33.25
N GLU A 238 -17.37 24.38 33.63
CA GLU A 238 -16.54 23.90 34.74
C GLU A 238 -15.04 23.99 34.44
N GLU A 239 -14.62 23.73 33.20
CA GLU A 239 -13.23 23.87 32.77
C GLU A 239 -12.79 25.33 32.73
N ILE A 240 -13.62 26.24 32.23
CA ILE A 240 -13.36 27.68 32.26
C ILE A 240 -13.19 28.16 33.71
N LYS A 241 -14.08 27.77 34.63
CA LYS A 241 -13.95 28.09 36.05
C LYS A 241 -12.67 27.53 36.67
N LYS A 242 -12.24 26.33 36.28
CA LYS A 242 -10.98 25.74 36.76
C LYS A 242 -9.77 26.52 36.24
N LEU A 243 -9.84 27.06 35.03
CA LEU A 243 -8.79 27.89 34.44
C LEU A 243 -8.75 29.29 35.06
N GLU A 244 -9.91 29.91 35.30
CA GLU A 244 -10.02 31.19 36.02
C GLU A 244 -9.44 31.07 37.43
N ASN A 245 -9.84 30.04 38.18
CA ASN A 245 -9.31 29.78 39.53
C ASN A 245 -7.79 29.48 39.54
N LYS A 246 -7.22 28.97 38.43
CA LYS A 246 -5.77 28.80 38.29
C LYS A 246 -5.08 30.12 37.98
N ASN A 247 -5.68 30.94 37.11
CA ASN A 247 -5.16 32.26 36.77
C ASN A 247 -5.17 33.20 37.99
N ASP A 248 -6.24 33.17 38.78
CA ASP A 248 -6.38 33.98 40.00
C ASP A 248 -5.41 33.56 41.11
N LYS A 249 -5.05 32.26 41.16
CA LYS A 249 -3.99 31.78 42.06
C LYS A 249 -2.60 32.19 41.58
N SER A 250 -2.36 32.19 40.28
CA SER A 250 -1.06 32.63 39.72
C SER A 250 -0.84 34.15 39.72
N GLN A 251 -1.86 34.96 40.03
CA GLN A 251 -1.75 36.42 40.20
C GLN A 251 -1.57 36.86 41.66
N ASN A 252 -1.77 35.95 42.62
CA ASN A 252 -1.66 36.22 44.06
C ASN A 252 -0.41 35.58 44.71
N ASP A 253 0.45 34.93 43.91
CA ASP A 253 1.82 34.53 44.27
C ASP A 253 2.82 35.46 43.55
#